data_AF-A0A2H9LG37-F1
#
_entry.id   AF-A0A2H9LG37-F1
#
_cell.length_a   1.000
_cell.length_b   1.000
_cell.length_c   1.000
_cell.angle_alpha   90.00
_cell.angle_beta   90.00
_cell.angle_gamma   90.00
#
_symmetry.space_group_name_H-M   'P 1'
#
loop_
_entity.id
_entity.type
_entity.pdbx_description
1 polymer ?
#
loop_
_entity_poly.entity_id
_entity_poly.type
_entity_poly.pdbx_seq_one_letter_code
_entity_poly.pdbx_strand_id
1 'polypeptide(L)'
;MKDIFSIIATLLSPLAIYVPHVLRLFKVKVPEDYIFPYYILLFLGVFLGESIGIYLMTYWWDKIVHAFSGVLLFIWGLAIVYKQESIKSIKKNLTRAFVFAFFFAIFIECCWELFEIGNDTIIGTNMLQDGTRDTTLDMTFEAFGAIIGSILAYITLNVKKIWILDIYLKDLRP
;
A
#
# COMPACT_ATOMS: atom_id res chain seq x y z
N MET A 1 25.20 8.73 -8.52
CA MET A 1 24.65 9.54 -9.62
C MET A 1 23.16 9.25 -9.62
N LYS A 2 22.28 10.26 -9.63
CA LYS A 2 20.83 9.98 -9.78
C LYS A 2 20.64 9.29 -11.12
N ASP A 3 20.02 8.12 -11.12
CA ASP A 3 19.80 7.38 -12.34
C ASP A 3 18.64 8.00 -13.14
N ILE A 4 18.40 7.47 -14.33
CA ILE A 4 17.34 7.98 -15.20
C ILE A 4 15.96 7.84 -14.56
N PHE A 5 15.77 6.85 -13.69
CA PHE A 5 14.55 6.64 -12.94
C PHE A 5 14.33 7.76 -11.92
N SER A 6 15.32 8.12 -11.11
CA SER A 6 15.19 9.22 -10.14
C SER A 6 14.74 10.52 -10.79
N ILE A 7 15.23 10.81 -12.00
CA ILE A 7 14.84 11.99 -12.76
C ILE A 7 13.39 11.88 -13.22
N ILE A 8 13.01 10.75 -13.81
CA ILE A 8 11.64 10.49 -14.27
C ILE A 8 10.65 10.52 -13.09
N ALA A 9 10.95 9.81 -12.01
CA ALA A 9 10.16 9.77 -10.79
C ALA A 9 10.00 11.17 -10.19
N THR A 10 11.07 11.98 -10.10
CA THR A 10 10.96 13.36 -9.61
C THR A 10 10.02 14.20 -10.50
N LEU A 11 10.12 14.08 -11.82
CA LEU A 11 9.31 14.85 -12.78
C LEU A 11 7.85 14.41 -12.85
N LEU A 12 7.59 13.11 -12.71
CA LEU A 12 6.26 12.51 -12.85
C LEU A 12 5.54 12.31 -11.51
N SER A 13 6.24 12.35 -10.37
CA SER A 13 5.65 12.20 -9.03
C SER A 13 4.50 13.18 -8.73
N PRO A 14 4.50 14.44 -9.22
CA PRO A 14 3.34 15.31 -9.02
C PRO A 14 2.09 14.80 -9.74
N LEU A 15 2.25 14.03 -10.81
CA LEU A 15 1.13 13.41 -11.53
C LEU A 15 0.49 12.28 -10.71
N ALA A 16 1.28 11.56 -9.90
CA ALA A 16 0.77 10.50 -9.03
C ALA A 16 -0.28 11.04 -8.04
N ILE A 17 -0.13 12.28 -7.58
CA ILE A 17 -1.12 12.96 -6.71
C ILE A 17 -2.52 12.98 -7.35
N TYR A 18 -2.61 13.03 -8.68
CA TYR A 18 -3.87 13.09 -9.39
C TYR A 18 -4.52 11.72 -9.64
N VAL A 19 -3.88 10.60 -9.28
CA VAL A 19 -4.44 9.24 -9.48
C VAL A 19 -5.84 9.09 -8.89
N PRO A 20 -6.13 9.51 -7.64
CA PRO A 20 -7.50 9.43 -7.09
C PRO A 20 -8.52 10.25 -7.90
N HIS A 21 -8.11 11.36 -8.52
CA HIS A 21 -8.98 12.18 -9.37
C HIS A 21 -9.23 11.52 -10.73
N VAL A 22 -8.20 10.92 -11.33
CA VAL A 22 -8.33 10.16 -12.57
C VAL A 22 -9.26 8.96 -12.37
N LEU A 23 -9.14 8.23 -11.25
CA LEU A 23 -10.04 7.12 -10.92
C LEU A 23 -11.52 7.56 -10.85
N ARG A 24 -11.81 8.79 -10.40
CA ARG A 24 -13.18 9.33 -10.42
C ARG A 24 -13.74 9.51 -11.84
N LEU A 25 -12.89 9.77 -12.83
CA LEU A 25 -13.31 9.85 -14.25
C LEU A 25 -13.81 8.49 -14.76
N PHE A 26 -13.24 7.40 -14.25
CA PHE A 26 -13.69 6.02 -14.51
C PHE A 26 -14.84 5.57 -13.60
N LYS A 27 -15.50 6.50 -12.90
CA LYS A 27 -16.58 6.25 -11.94
C LYS A 27 -16.16 5.37 -10.74
N VAL A 28 -14.86 5.26 -10.47
CA VAL A 28 -14.33 4.62 -9.27
C VAL A 28 -14.42 5.61 -8.12
N LYS A 29 -15.31 5.36 -7.16
CA LYS A 29 -15.43 6.15 -5.94
C LYS A 29 -14.34 5.73 -4.95
N VAL A 30 -13.29 6.53 -4.85
CA VAL A 30 -12.27 6.44 -3.79
C VAL A 30 -12.76 7.27 -2.60
N PRO A 31 -13.03 6.67 -1.42
CA PRO A 31 -13.50 7.45 -0.28
C PRO A 31 -12.38 8.36 0.23
N GLU A 32 -12.73 9.59 0.61
CA GLU A 32 -11.76 10.65 0.97
C GLU A 32 -10.81 10.22 2.09
N ASP A 33 -11.32 9.43 3.05
CA ASP A 33 -10.52 8.90 4.17
C ASP A 33 -9.29 8.12 3.66
N TYR A 34 -9.37 7.44 2.51
CA TYR A 34 -8.30 6.61 1.93
C TYR A 34 -7.27 7.42 1.13
N ILE A 35 -7.56 8.67 0.78
CA ILE A 35 -6.69 9.51 -0.03
C ILE A 35 -5.52 10.05 0.79
N PHE A 36 -5.74 10.35 2.07
CA PHE A 36 -4.69 10.88 2.92
C PHE A 36 -3.53 9.88 3.17
N PRO A 37 -3.77 8.60 3.53
CA PRO A 37 -2.70 7.61 3.63
C PRO A 37 -1.97 7.36 2.31
N TYR A 38 -2.69 7.43 1.19
CA TYR A 38 -2.07 7.35 -0.14
C TYR A 38 -1.05 8.49 -0.35
N TYR A 39 -1.39 9.72 0.03
CA TYR A 39 -0.45 10.84 -0.05
C TYR A 39 0.74 10.70 0.91
N ILE A 40 0.55 10.06 2.07
CA ILE A 40 1.69 9.72 2.95
C ILE A 40 2.63 8.73 2.25
N LEU A 41 2.10 7.68 1.60
CA LEU A 41 2.93 6.74 0.83
C LEU A 41 3.69 7.44 -0.30
N LEU A 42 3.02 8.30 -1.08
CA LEU A 42 3.69 9.10 -2.12
C LEU A 42 4.80 9.98 -1.54
N PHE A 43 4.55 10.61 -0.39
CA PHE A 43 5.52 11.45 0.25
C PHE A 43 6.73 10.66 0.77
N LEU A 44 6.51 9.52 1.43
CA LEU A 44 7.59 8.70 2.00
C LEU A 44 8.41 7.97 0.93
N GLY A 45 7.75 7.36 -0.06
CA GLY A 45 8.43 6.58 -1.09
C GLY A 45 8.94 7.44 -2.24
N VAL A 46 8.06 8.20 -2.89
CA VAL A 46 8.41 8.90 -4.13
C VAL A 46 9.14 10.22 -3.86
N PHE A 47 8.64 11.03 -2.93
CA PHE A 47 9.29 12.31 -2.64
C PHE A 47 10.55 12.12 -1.79
N LEU A 48 10.42 11.56 -0.59
CA LEU A 48 11.54 11.36 0.32
C LEU A 48 12.48 10.24 -0.12
N GLY A 49 11.95 9.05 -0.43
CA GLY A 49 12.75 7.92 -0.89
C GLY A 49 13.51 8.23 -2.17
N GLU A 50 12.79 8.51 -3.25
CA GLU A 50 13.37 8.67 -4.59
C GLU A 50 13.88 10.10 -4.88
N SER A 51 13.02 11.10 -4.74
CA SER A 51 13.36 12.47 -5.17
C SER A 51 14.43 13.13 -4.30
N ILE A 52 14.39 12.90 -2.98
CA ILE A 52 15.43 13.34 -2.05
C ILE A 52 16.62 12.36 -2.01
N GLY A 53 16.37 11.07 -2.32
CA GLY A 53 17.41 10.04 -2.40
C GLY A 53 17.64 9.29 -1.08
N ILE A 54 16.64 9.24 -0.19
CA ILE A 54 16.75 8.48 1.06
C ILE A 54 16.97 6.98 0.80
N TYR A 55 16.43 6.41 -0.28
CA TYR A 55 16.68 5.01 -0.66
C TYR A 55 18.18 4.71 -0.80
N LEU A 56 18.95 5.64 -1.35
CA LEU A 56 20.40 5.51 -1.51
C LEU A 56 21.18 5.71 -0.21
N MET A 57 20.59 6.39 0.78
CA MET A 57 21.27 6.76 2.02
C MET A 57 20.95 5.82 3.17
N THR A 58 19.76 5.21 3.16
CA THR A 58 19.20 4.49 4.30
C THR A 58 18.58 3.17 3.85
N TYR A 59 19.37 2.09 3.93
CA TYR A 59 19.00 0.77 3.41
C TYR A 59 17.69 0.18 3.96
N TRP A 60 17.25 0.58 5.15
CA TRP A 60 16.02 0.08 5.78
C TRP A 60 14.79 0.94 5.47
N TRP A 61 14.97 2.12 4.87
CA TRP A 61 13.87 3.06 4.64
C TRP A 61 12.78 2.43 3.79
N ASP A 62 13.20 1.82 2.70
CA ASP A 62 12.33 1.14 1.75
C ASP A 62 11.49 0.06 2.41
N LYS A 63 12.13 -0.77 3.24
CA LYS A 63 11.45 -1.85 3.97
C LYS A 63 10.39 -1.33 4.95
N ILE A 64 10.58 -0.14 5.52
CA ILE A 64 9.55 0.52 6.34
C ILE A 64 8.41 1.06 5.48
N VAL A 65 8.70 1.59 4.28
CA VAL A 65 7.67 2.04 3.34
C VAL A 65 6.80 0.86 2.90
N HIS A 66 7.39 -0.29 2.55
CA HIS A 66 6.65 -1.52 2.23
C HIS A 66 5.84 -2.04 3.42
N ALA A 67 6.41 -2.10 4.63
CA ALA A 67 5.61 -2.48 5.81
C ALA A 67 4.43 -1.53 6.08
N PHE A 68 4.59 -0.23 5.85
CA PHE A 68 3.51 0.73 5.97
C PHE A 68 2.45 0.55 4.87
N SER A 69 2.89 0.29 3.63
CA SER A 69 2.03 -0.05 2.49
C SER A 69 1.16 -1.28 2.80
N GLY A 70 1.75 -2.36 3.32
CA GLY A 70 1.02 -3.57 3.69
C GLY A 70 -0.09 -3.36 4.72
N VAL A 71 0.11 -2.48 5.71
CA VAL A 71 -0.96 -2.11 6.65
C VAL A 71 -2.13 -1.45 5.91
N LEU A 72 -1.83 -0.50 5.03
CA LEU A 72 -2.82 0.26 4.29
C LEU A 72 -3.57 -0.61 3.27
N LEU A 73 -2.85 -1.39 2.48
CA LEU A 73 -3.42 -2.28 1.48
C LEU A 73 -4.29 -3.37 2.11
N PHE A 74 -3.93 -3.86 3.29
CA PHE A 74 -4.82 -4.74 4.06
C PHE A 74 -6.15 -4.06 4.41
N ILE A 75 -6.10 -2.82 4.94
CA ILE A 75 -7.32 -2.06 5.28
C ILE A 75 -8.17 -1.80 4.03
N TRP A 76 -7.54 -1.50 2.89
CA TRP A 76 -8.23 -1.28 1.63
C TRP A 76 -8.85 -2.57 1.09
N GLY A 77 -8.14 -3.69 1.16
CA GLY A 77 -8.64 -5.01 0.79
C GLY A 77 -9.87 -5.40 1.62
N LEU A 78 -9.84 -5.12 2.93
CA LEU A 78 -11.03 -5.26 3.77
C LEU A 78 -12.17 -4.39 3.25
N ALA A 79 -11.94 -3.10 3.03
CA ALA A 79 -12.98 -2.17 2.57
C ALA A 79 -13.67 -2.62 1.27
N ILE A 80 -12.94 -3.27 0.35
CA ILE A 80 -13.49 -3.86 -0.88
C ILE A 80 -14.51 -4.96 -0.55
N VAL A 81 -14.16 -5.90 0.33
CA VAL A 81 -15.08 -6.99 0.76
C VAL A 81 -16.32 -6.41 1.42
N TYR A 82 -16.13 -5.41 2.30
CA TYR A 82 -17.23 -4.78 3.03
C TYR A 82 -18.21 -3.99 2.16
N LYS A 83 -17.76 -3.46 1.03
CA LYS A 83 -18.64 -2.79 0.08
C LYS A 83 -19.55 -3.76 -0.69
N GLN A 84 -19.13 -5.02 -0.82
CA GLN A 84 -19.83 -6.03 -1.62
C GLN A 84 -20.73 -6.95 -0.78
N GLU A 85 -20.46 -7.09 0.51
CA GLU A 85 -21.21 -7.96 1.40
C GLU A 85 -21.92 -7.18 2.52
N SER A 86 -23.08 -7.67 2.98
CA SER A 86 -23.73 -7.08 4.15
C SER A 86 -22.85 -7.26 5.40
N ILE A 87 -22.85 -6.27 6.30
CA ILE A 87 -22.10 -6.31 7.58
C ILE A 87 -22.42 -7.61 8.36
N LYS A 88 -23.66 -8.11 8.27
CA LYS A 88 -24.10 -9.35 8.92
C LYS A 88 -23.49 -10.62 8.29
N SER A 89 -23.25 -10.63 6.98
CA SER A 89 -22.55 -11.72 6.27
C SER A 89 -21.08 -11.79 6.68
N ILE A 90 -20.43 -10.64 6.77
CA ILE A 90 -18.99 -10.57 7.00
C ILE A 90 -18.64 -10.92 8.44
N LYS A 91 -19.45 -10.48 9.41
CA LYS A 91 -19.31 -10.92 10.81
C LYS A 91 -19.43 -12.43 10.98
N LYS A 92 -20.21 -13.09 10.12
CA LYS A 92 -20.34 -14.55 10.13
C LYS A 92 -19.08 -15.26 9.61
N ASN A 93 -18.23 -14.58 8.83
CA ASN A 93 -17.00 -15.15 8.28
C ASN A 93 -15.87 -14.12 8.16
N LEU A 94 -15.44 -13.58 9.31
CA LEU A 94 -14.36 -12.58 9.39
C LEU A 94 -13.04 -13.11 8.80
N THR A 95 -12.79 -14.41 8.98
CA THR A 95 -11.62 -15.11 8.42
C THR A 95 -11.53 -14.97 6.91
N ARG A 96 -12.62 -15.16 6.17
CA ARG A 96 -12.61 -15.02 4.71
C ARG A 96 -12.25 -13.59 4.27
N ALA A 97 -12.80 -12.57 4.93
CA ALA A 97 -12.48 -11.18 4.62
C ALA A 97 -11.01 -10.85 4.91
N PHE A 98 -10.47 -11.34 6.02
CA PHE A 98 -9.08 -11.12 6.43
C PHE A 98 -8.10 -11.82 5.49
N VAL A 99 -8.39 -13.08 5.12
CA VAL A 99 -7.57 -13.83 4.16
C VAL A 99 -7.57 -13.14 2.80
N PHE A 100 -8.73 -12.69 2.32
CA PHE A 100 -8.81 -11.91 1.09
C PHE A 100 -7.96 -10.63 1.17
N ALA A 101 -8.12 -9.85 2.24
CA ALA A 101 -7.42 -8.60 2.41
C ALA A 101 -5.89 -8.78 2.50
N PHE A 102 -5.44 -9.84 3.18
CA PHE A 102 -4.03 -10.20 3.24
C PHE A 102 -3.48 -10.53 1.85
N PHE A 103 -4.11 -11.46 1.12
CA PHE A 103 -3.65 -11.82 -0.22
C PHE A 103 -3.81 -10.67 -1.24
N PHE A 104 -4.77 -9.78 -1.05
CA PHE A 104 -4.90 -8.57 -1.83
C PHE A 104 -3.66 -7.68 -1.67
N ALA A 105 -3.18 -7.44 -0.45
CA ALA A 105 -1.96 -6.66 -0.22
C ALA A 105 -0.75 -7.31 -0.91
N ILE A 106 -0.53 -8.61 -0.69
CA ILE A 106 0.56 -9.37 -1.31
C ILE A 106 0.49 -9.34 -2.85
N PHE A 107 -0.71 -9.38 -3.42
CA PHE A 107 -0.88 -9.32 -4.88
C PHE A 107 -0.49 -7.96 -5.46
N ILE A 108 -0.89 -6.86 -4.80
CA ILE A 108 -0.52 -5.51 -5.24
C ILE A 108 0.99 -5.31 -5.16
N GLU A 109 1.62 -5.80 -4.10
CA GLU A 109 3.07 -5.79 -3.95
C GLU A 109 3.76 -6.59 -5.05
N CYS A 110 3.29 -7.79 -5.35
CA CYS A 110 3.83 -8.57 -6.46
C CYS A 110 3.73 -7.82 -7.80
N CYS A 111 2.64 -7.06 -8.01
CA CYS A 111 2.50 -6.21 -9.19
C CYS A 111 3.48 -5.03 -9.19
N TRP A 112 3.80 -4.47 -8.02
CA TRP A 112 4.82 -3.44 -7.86
C TRP A 112 6.21 -3.99 -8.20
N GLU A 113 6.61 -5.13 -7.64
CA GLU A 113 7.88 -5.79 -7.93
C GLU A 113 8.04 -6.14 -9.41
N LEU A 114 6.97 -6.62 -10.06
CA LEU A 114 6.98 -6.85 -11.51
C LEU A 114 7.14 -5.56 -12.32
N PHE A 115 6.59 -4.44 -11.83
CA PHE A 115 6.80 -3.13 -12.43
C PHE A 115 8.28 -2.71 -12.30
N GLU A 116 8.91 -2.90 -11.15
CA GLU A 116 10.33 -2.59 -10.94
C GLU A 116 11.23 -3.38 -11.90
N ILE A 117 11.06 -4.71 -11.92
CA ILE A 117 11.78 -5.61 -12.84
C ILE A 117 11.58 -5.17 -14.30
N GLY A 118 10.35 -4.80 -14.67
CA GLY A 118 10.01 -4.33 -16.01
C GLY A 118 10.75 -3.05 -16.39
N ASN A 119 10.82 -2.06 -15.50
CA ASN A 119 11.54 -0.82 -15.76
C ASN A 119 13.05 -1.07 -15.85
N ASP A 120 13.62 -1.89 -14.97
CA ASP A 120 15.04 -2.20 -14.99
C ASP A 120 15.44 -2.95 -16.27
N THR A 121 14.59 -3.86 -16.74
CA THR A 121 14.86 -4.66 -17.93
C THR A 121 14.62 -3.88 -19.24
N ILE A 122 13.56 -3.07 -19.32
CA ILE A 122 13.13 -2.42 -20.57
C ILE A 122 13.75 -1.04 -20.75
N ILE A 123 13.85 -0.27 -19.66
CA ILE A 123 14.28 1.13 -19.68
C ILE A 123 15.73 1.27 -19.19
N GLY A 124 16.24 0.28 -18.45
CA GLY A 124 17.59 0.31 -17.89
C GLY A 124 17.69 1.17 -16.63
N THR A 125 16.62 1.19 -15.83
CA THR A 125 16.59 1.80 -14.49
C THR A 125 17.30 0.93 -13.46
N ASN A 126 17.38 1.38 -12.20
CA ASN A 126 17.92 0.61 -11.08
C ASN A 126 16.95 0.60 -9.88
N MET A 127 15.68 0.27 -10.15
CA MET A 127 14.62 0.16 -9.14
C MET A 127 14.83 -1.01 -8.19
N LEU A 128 15.29 -2.17 -8.69
CA LEU A 128 15.53 -3.36 -7.88
C LEU A 128 16.68 -3.24 -6.87
N GLN A 129 17.43 -2.14 -6.91
CA GLN A 129 18.58 -1.89 -6.04
C GLN A 129 19.56 -3.08 -5.92
N ASP A 130 19.39 -3.91 -4.89
CA ASP A 130 20.17 -5.12 -4.55
C ASP A 130 19.70 -6.38 -5.34
N GLY A 131 18.85 -6.21 -6.36
CA GLY A 131 18.32 -7.28 -7.21
C GLY A 131 17.24 -8.09 -6.52
N THR A 132 17.17 -9.40 -6.80
CA THR A 132 16.11 -10.29 -6.27
C THR A 132 16.05 -10.36 -4.74
N ARG A 133 17.15 -10.00 -4.06
CA ARG A 133 17.19 -9.91 -2.60
C ARG A 133 16.31 -8.78 -2.09
N ASP A 134 16.28 -7.66 -2.81
CA ASP A 134 15.47 -6.49 -2.49
C ASP A 134 14.00 -6.85 -2.53
N THR A 135 13.53 -7.31 -3.71
CA THR A 135 12.19 -7.86 -3.92
C THR A 135 11.74 -8.85 -2.86
N THR A 136 12.62 -9.78 -2.47
CA THR A 136 12.27 -10.77 -1.45
C THR A 136 12.04 -10.12 -0.08
N LEU A 137 12.83 -9.12 0.26
CA LEU A 137 12.66 -8.35 1.48
C LEU A 137 11.43 -7.45 1.41
N ASP A 138 11.14 -6.80 0.29
CA ASP A 138 9.96 -5.95 0.13
C ASP A 138 8.67 -6.73 0.31
N MET A 139 8.55 -7.86 -0.40
CA MET A 139 7.45 -8.80 -0.19
C MET A 139 7.33 -9.29 1.27
N THR A 140 8.45 -9.49 1.96
CA THR A 140 8.47 -9.92 3.36
C THR A 140 7.97 -8.82 4.29
N PHE A 141 8.43 -7.58 4.09
CA PHE A 141 8.04 -6.44 4.92
C PHE A 141 6.59 -6.01 4.65
N GLU A 142 6.14 -6.06 3.40
CA GLU A 142 4.73 -5.91 3.04
C GLU A 142 3.87 -6.94 3.79
N ALA A 143 4.27 -8.22 3.80
CA ALA A 143 3.54 -9.27 4.52
C ALA A 143 3.48 -9.01 6.03
N PHE A 144 4.57 -8.55 6.64
CA PHE A 144 4.57 -8.14 8.05
C PHE A 144 3.62 -6.96 8.28
N GLY A 145 3.62 -5.97 7.39
CA GLY A 145 2.67 -4.87 7.39
C GLY A 145 1.22 -5.34 7.36
N ALA A 146 0.89 -6.24 6.45
CA ALA A 146 -0.45 -6.79 6.32
C ALA A 146 -0.87 -7.60 7.56
N ILE A 147 0.05 -8.35 8.18
CA ILE A 147 -0.20 -9.03 9.46
C ILE A 147 -0.50 -8.01 10.57
N ILE A 148 0.29 -6.95 10.69
CA ILE A 148 0.04 -5.88 11.66
C ILE A 148 -1.33 -5.24 11.40
N GLY A 149 -1.64 -4.91 10.14
CA GLY A 149 -2.94 -4.40 9.72
C GLY A 149 -4.09 -5.33 10.15
N SER A 150 -3.92 -6.63 9.98
CA SER A 150 -4.91 -7.63 10.41
C SER A 150 -5.14 -7.64 11.92
N ILE A 151 -4.07 -7.62 12.72
CA ILE A 151 -4.17 -7.60 14.18
C ILE A 151 -4.88 -6.33 14.64
N LEU A 152 -4.49 -5.18 14.09
CA LEU A 152 -5.07 -3.88 14.42
C LEU A 152 -6.56 -3.79 14.01
N ALA A 153 -6.93 -4.32 12.85
CA ALA A 153 -8.32 -4.41 12.43
C ALA A 153 -9.13 -5.33 13.35
N TYR A 154 -8.59 -6.49 13.72
CA TYR A 154 -9.24 -7.41 14.65
C TYR A 154 -9.51 -6.75 16.01
N ILE A 155 -8.52 -6.07 16.58
CA ILE A 155 -8.65 -5.33 17.84
C ILE A 155 -9.71 -4.23 17.71
N THR A 156 -9.69 -3.47 16.61
CA THR A 156 -10.64 -2.38 16.38
C THR A 156 -12.08 -2.86 16.27
N LEU A 157 -12.30 -4.03 15.66
CA LEU A 157 -13.63 -4.59 15.44
C LEU A 157 -14.20 -5.33 16.66
N ASN A 158 -13.35 -5.94 17.51
CA ASN A 158 -13.80 -6.86 18.56
C ASN A 158 -13.46 -6.45 20.00
N VAL A 159 -12.44 -5.61 20.21
CA VAL A 159 -11.89 -5.35 21.55
C VAL A 159 -12.06 -3.89 21.94
N LYS A 160 -11.46 -2.97 21.17
CA LYS A 160 -11.43 -1.55 21.52
C LYS A 160 -11.31 -0.70 20.26
N LYS A 161 -12.10 0.36 20.21
CA LYS A 161 -12.00 1.39 19.18
C LYS A 161 -10.62 2.05 19.19
N ILE A 162 -9.87 1.87 18.10
CA ILE A 162 -8.63 2.60 17.80
C ILE A 162 -9.03 3.74 16.86
N TRP A 163 -8.98 5.00 17.31
CA TRP A 163 -9.62 6.11 16.57
C TRP A 163 -9.15 6.21 15.11
N ILE A 164 -7.85 5.96 14.86
CA ILE A 164 -7.26 6.23 13.55
C ILE A 164 -7.72 5.21 12.53
N LEU A 165 -7.89 3.96 12.96
CA LEU A 165 -8.44 2.88 12.17
C LEU A 165 -9.96 2.94 12.12
N ASP A 166 -10.59 3.47 13.16
CA ASP A 166 -12.02 3.64 13.23
C ASP A 166 -12.56 4.52 12.11
N ILE A 167 -11.79 5.51 11.63
CA ILE A 167 -12.19 6.33 10.47
C ILE A 167 -12.40 5.45 9.23
N TYR A 168 -11.54 4.46 9.02
CA TYR A 168 -11.59 3.53 7.89
C TYR A 168 -12.56 2.36 8.10
N LEU A 169 -12.74 1.95 9.36
CA LEU A 169 -13.55 0.80 9.75
C LEU A 169 -14.93 1.21 10.29
N LYS A 170 -15.28 2.51 10.32
CA LYS A 170 -16.51 3.01 10.97
C LYS A 170 -17.77 2.38 10.41
N ASP A 171 -17.82 2.21 9.10
CA ASP A 171 -18.95 1.64 8.36
C ASP A 171 -19.03 0.11 8.53
N LEU A 172 -18.05 -0.48 9.21
CA LEU A 172 -17.90 -1.93 9.40
C LEU A 172 -18.34 -2.39 10.80
N ARG A 173 -18.69 -1.44 11.67
CA ARG A 173 -19.10 -1.69 13.06
C ARG A 173 -20.56 -2.13 13.15
N PRO A 174 -20.97 -2.82 14.24
CA PRO A 174 -22.37 -3.06 14.57
C PRO A 174 -23.18 -1.78 14.72
#